data_AF-A0A1G2Y165-F1
#
_entry.id   AF-A0A1G2Y165-F1
#
_cell.length_a   1.000
_cell.length_b   1.000
_cell.length_c   1.000
_cell.angle_alpha   90.00
_cell.angle_beta   90.00
_cell.angle_gamma   90.00
#
_symmetry.space_group_name_H-M   'P 1'
#
loop_
_entity.id
_entity.type
_entity.pdbx_description
1 polymer ?
#
loop_
_entity_poly.entity_id
_entity_poly.type
_entity_poly.pdbx_seq_one_letter_code
_entity_poly.pdbx_strand_id
1 'polypeptide(L)'
;MRSYDIPAGDIVKLYTVLGCDMVYLANLWELGRKNLMNAHGRRCYVDGEIKTRAALEQVILPDISQVKERIKSVYEHCYEACLGLIYAVNFVPKTVSMAIGPLDYSMSLMDSPDFIKDFQKIASEYCVAELQTALEIGG
;
A
#
# COMPACT_ATOMS: atom_id res chain seq x y z
N MET A 1 -12.99 -3.00 8.70
CA MET A 1 -12.60 -3.77 7.51
C MET A 1 -11.81 -2.84 6.61
N ARG A 2 -10.52 -3.10 6.42
CA ARG A 2 -9.68 -2.44 5.42
C ARG A 2 -10.13 -2.91 4.03
N SER A 3 -9.97 -2.09 2.99
CA SER A 3 -10.33 -2.50 1.61
C SER A 3 -9.56 -3.72 1.12
N TYR A 4 -8.42 -4.03 1.74
CA TYR A 4 -7.61 -5.22 1.51
C TYR A 4 -8.03 -6.45 2.34
N ASP A 5 -8.99 -6.31 3.27
CA ASP A 5 -9.59 -7.44 3.99
C ASP A 5 -10.71 -8.12 3.18
N ILE A 6 -11.07 -7.58 2.01
CA ILE A 6 -12.15 -8.15 1.17
C ILE A 6 -11.67 -9.50 0.60
N PRO A 7 -12.42 -10.60 0.73
CA PRO A 7 -12.05 -11.89 0.12
C PRO A 7 -11.75 -11.78 -1.37
N ALA A 8 -10.81 -12.58 -1.88
CA ALA A 8 -10.38 -12.52 -3.29
C ALA A 8 -11.56 -12.73 -4.26
N GLY A 9 -12.39 -13.75 -4.02
CA GLY A 9 -13.57 -14.02 -4.84
C GLY A 9 -14.58 -12.88 -4.88
N ASP A 10 -14.76 -12.14 -3.78
CA ASP A 10 -15.67 -10.99 -3.75
C ASP A 10 -15.14 -9.82 -4.59
N ILE A 11 -13.81 -9.62 -4.64
CA ILE A 11 -13.18 -8.64 -5.52
C ILE A 11 -13.41 -9.02 -6.97
N VAL A 12 -13.08 -10.25 -7.36
CA VAL A 12 -13.22 -10.72 -8.74
C VAL A 12 -14.68 -10.61 -9.18
N LYS A 13 -15.61 -11.07 -8.35
CA LYS A 13 -17.05 -10.97 -8.60
C LYS A 13 -17.50 -9.52 -8.81
N LEU A 14 -16.99 -8.57 -8.03
CA LEU A 14 -17.30 -7.15 -8.22
C LEU A 14 -16.91 -6.69 -9.64
N TYR A 15 -15.68 -6.96 -10.08
CA TYR A 15 -15.22 -6.57 -11.41
C TYR A 15 -15.99 -7.28 -12.53
N THR A 16 -16.34 -8.56 -12.35
CA THR A 16 -17.20 -9.29 -13.29
C THR A 16 -18.58 -8.63 -13.42
N VAL A 17 -19.23 -8.28 -12.31
CA VAL A 17 -20.56 -7.63 -12.32
C VAL A 17 -20.50 -6.24 -12.96
N LEU A 18 -19.37 -5.53 -12.80
CA LEU A 18 -19.14 -4.25 -13.44
C LEU A 18 -18.82 -4.36 -14.94
N GLY A 19 -18.66 -5.57 -15.48
CA GLY A 19 -18.33 -5.80 -16.90
C GLY A 19 -16.88 -5.45 -17.24
N CYS A 20 -15.96 -5.55 -16.28
CA CYS A 20 -14.54 -5.31 -16.51
C CYS A 20 -13.82 -6.58 -16.97
N ASP A 21 -12.88 -6.44 -17.89
CA ASP A 21 -11.99 -7.53 -18.35
C ASP A 21 -10.78 -7.75 -17.43
N MET A 22 -10.55 -6.84 -16.49
CA MET A 22 -9.40 -6.86 -15.59
C MET A 22 -9.78 -6.44 -14.17
N VAL A 23 -9.12 -7.06 -13.20
CA VAL A 23 -9.17 -6.70 -11.79
C VAL A 23 -7.99 -5.79 -11.45
N TYR A 24 -8.24 -4.68 -10.79
CA TYR A 24 -7.19 -3.84 -10.20
C TYR A 24 -6.98 -4.23 -8.73
N LEU A 25 -5.74 -4.59 -8.39
CA LEU A 25 -5.31 -4.89 -7.04
C LEU A 25 -4.16 -3.96 -6.63
N ALA A 26 -4.30 -3.34 -5.47
CA ALA A 26 -3.23 -2.58 -4.83
C ALA A 26 -3.24 -2.85 -3.32
N ASN A 27 -2.07 -2.96 -2.72
CA ASN A 27 -1.94 -2.94 -1.27
C ASN A 27 -1.79 -1.50 -0.80
N LEU A 28 -2.47 -1.12 0.27
CA LEU A 28 -2.31 0.21 0.87
C LEU A 28 -1.33 0.11 2.02
N TRP A 29 -0.26 0.91 1.99
CA TRP A 29 0.72 0.95 3.07
C TRP A 29 0.31 1.96 4.14
N GLU A 30 0.40 1.54 5.40
CA GLU A 30 0.18 2.38 6.58
C GLU A 30 1.52 2.58 7.30
N LEU A 31 2.48 3.25 6.64
CA LEU A 31 3.85 3.41 7.14
C LEU A 31 3.89 4.19 8.46
N GLY A 32 3.94 3.48 9.59
CA GLY A 32 3.98 4.05 10.94
C GLY A 32 2.75 4.90 11.31
N ARG A 33 1.61 4.70 10.64
CA ARG A 33 0.39 5.45 10.95
C ARG A 33 -0.31 4.85 12.17
N LYS A 34 -0.59 5.68 13.17
CA LYS A 34 -1.54 5.33 14.22
C LYS A 34 -2.96 5.52 13.72
N ASN A 35 -3.83 4.63 14.17
CA ASN A 35 -5.23 4.59 13.79
C ASN A 35 -6.08 4.90 15.02
N LEU A 36 -6.92 5.93 14.94
CA LEU A 36 -7.97 6.19 15.93
C LEU A 36 -9.30 5.68 15.40
N MET A 37 -10.18 5.23 16.28
CA MET A 37 -11.56 4.95 15.93
C MET A 37 -12.40 6.17 16.33
N ASN A 38 -13.16 6.74 15.39
CA ASN A 38 -14.10 7.79 15.72
C ASN A 38 -15.38 7.23 16.34
N ALA A 39 -16.25 8.11 16.83
CA ALA A 39 -17.50 7.76 17.49
C ALA A 39 -18.47 6.92 16.64
N HIS A 40 -18.27 6.86 15.32
CA HIS A 40 -19.08 6.07 14.39
C HIS A 40 -18.40 4.75 13.98
N GLY A 41 -17.35 4.34 14.68
CA GLY A 41 -16.59 3.13 14.36
C GLY A 41 -15.80 3.24 13.06
N ARG A 42 -15.59 4.45 12.52
CA ARG A 42 -14.71 4.66 11.37
C ARG A 42 -13.30 4.87 11.86
N ARG A 43 -12.34 4.29 11.15
CA ARG A 43 -10.92 4.50 11.41
C ARG A 43 -10.48 5.84 10.84
N CYS A 44 -9.87 6.67 11.67
CA CYS A 44 -9.26 7.95 11.33
C CYS A 44 -7.74 7.80 11.45
N TYR A 45 -7.04 8.15 10.38
CA TYR A 45 -5.58 8.14 10.36
C TYR A 45 -5.04 9.31 11.18
N VAL A 46 -4.08 9.02 12.06
CA VAL A 46 -3.25 10.04 12.70
C VAL A 46 -2.01 10.18 11.82
N ASP A 47 -2.08 11.14 10.90
CA ASP A 47 -0.96 11.47 10.03
C ASP A 47 0.09 12.30 10.81
N GLY A 48 1.35 12.24 10.38
CA GLY A 48 2.36 13.17 10.85
C GLY A 48 3.04 12.82 12.17
N GLU A 49 3.31 11.55 12.43
CA GLU A 49 4.15 11.16 13.58
C GLU A 49 5.62 10.95 13.20
N ILE A 50 5.92 10.59 11.94
CA ILE A 50 7.30 10.42 11.46
C ILE A 50 7.82 11.77 10.97
N LYS A 51 8.52 12.52 11.82
CA LYS A 51 9.01 13.87 11.51
C LYS A 51 10.53 14.01 11.50
N THR A 52 11.24 12.99 11.93
CA THR A 52 12.69 13.03 12.12
C THR A 52 13.34 11.76 11.57
N ARG A 53 14.64 11.84 11.25
CA ARG A 53 15.41 10.66 10.82
C ARG A 53 15.37 9.53 11.85
N ALA A 54 15.42 9.83 13.15
CA ALA A 54 15.30 8.81 14.20
C ALA A 54 13.93 8.12 14.20
N ALA A 55 12.86 8.83 13.83
CA ALA A 55 11.52 8.24 13.74
C ALA A 55 11.37 7.26 12.57
N LEU A 56 12.33 7.18 11.63
CA LEU A 56 12.29 6.19 10.55
C LEU A 56 12.36 4.74 11.06
N GLU A 57 12.92 4.52 12.25
CA GLU A 57 12.90 3.20 12.91
C GLU A 57 11.48 2.72 13.24
N GLN A 58 10.50 3.62 13.27
CA GLN A 58 9.10 3.33 13.54
C GLN A 58 8.33 2.95 12.26
N VAL A 59 8.97 2.96 11.09
CA VAL A 59 8.35 2.58 9.83
C VAL A 59 8.10 1.08 9.83
N ILE A 60 6.83 0.70 9.87
CA ILE A 60 6.40 -0.69 9.72
C ILE A 60 5.92 -0.89 8.28
N LEU A 61 6.64 -1.72 7.54
CA LEU A 61 6.27 -2.16 6.19
C LEU A 61 5.27 -3.32 6.27
N PRO A 62 4.39 -3.51 5.27
CA PRO A 62 3.53 -4.70 5.24
C PRO A 62 4.34 -5.99 5.14
N ASP A 63 3.80 -7.09 5.67
CA ASP A 63 4.43 -8.41 5.55
C ASP A 63 4.38 -8.88 4.09
N ILE A 64 5.55 -9.04 3.48
CA ILE A 64 5.69 -9.44 2.08
C ILE A 64 5.08 -10.82 1.80
N SER A 65 5.08 -11.72 2.78
CA SER A 65 4.51 -13.06 2.63
C SER A 65 2.99 -12.99 2.54
N GLN A 66 2.36 -12.15 3.37
CA GLN A 66 0.91 -11.91 3.31
C GLN A 66 0.53 -11.22 1.99
N VAL A 67 1.37 -10.28 1.52
CA VAL A 67 1.21 -9.67 0.19
C VAL A 67 1.28 -10.72 -0.91
N LYS A 68 2.26 -11.64 -0.87
CA LYS A 68 2.41 -12.73 -1.83
C LYS A 68 1.18 -13.64 -1.86
N GLU A 69 0.73 -14.10 -0.71
CA GLU A 69 -0.48 -14.94 -0.57
C GLU A 69 -1.71 -14.23 -1.12
N ARG A 70 -1.83 -12.92 -0.85
CA ARG A 70 -2.92 -12.11 -1.33
C ARG A 70 -2.94 -11.98 -2.85
N ILE A 71 -1.82 -11.62 -3.46
CA ILE A 71 -1.70 -11.50 -4.93
C ILE A 71 -2.03 -12.85 -5.57
N LYS A 72 -1.45 -13.94 -5.05
CA LYS A 72 -1.68 -15.29 -5.56
C LYS A 72 -3.17 -15.67 -5.52
N SER A 73 -3.82 -15.45 -4.38
CA SER A 73 -5.25 -15.76 -4.21
C SER A 73 -6.14 -14.99 -5.19
N VAL A 74 -5.87 -13.70 -5.43
CA VAL A 74 -6.62 -12.89 -6.41
C VAL A 74 -6.32 -13.35 -7.84
N TYR A 75 -5.06 -13.64 -8.15
CA TYR A 75 -4.64 -14.13 -9.46
C TYR A 75 -5.34 -15.44 -9.84
N GLU A 76 -5.41 -16.41 -8.93
CA GLU A 76 -6.12 -17.68 -9.14
C GLU A 76 -7.60 -17.46 -9.48
N HIS A 77 -8.30 -16.58 -8.74
CA HIS A 77 -9.70 -16.27 -9.04
C HIS A 77 -9.87 -15.51 -10.36
N CYS A 78 -8.93 -14.63 -10.71
CA CYS A 78 -8.95 -13.94 -12.01
C CYS A 78 -8.80 -14.95 -13.15
N TYR A 79 -7.90 -15.93 -13.00
CA TYR A 79 -7.70 -16.99 -13.98
C TYR A 79 -8.97 -17.82 -14.20
N GLU A 80 -9.63 -18.25 -13.13
CA GLU A 80 -10.90 -18.99 -13.19
C GLU A 80 -12.02 -18.18 -13.85
N ALA A 81 -12.06 -16.87 -13.61
CA ALA A 81 -13.06 -15.96 -14.19
C ALA A 81 -12.70 -15.44 -15.59
N CYS A 82 -11.56 -15.87 -16.17
CA CYS A 82 -11.01 -15.35 -17.43
C CYS A 82 -10.80 -13.83 -17.44
N LEU A 83 -10.39 -13.25 -16.31
CA LEU A 83 -10.04 -11.84 -16.16
C LEU A 83 -8.52 -11.64 -16.07
N GLY A 84 -8.03 -10.52 -16.59
CA GLY A 84 -6.66 -10.08 -16.33
C GLY A 84 -6.49 -9.53 -14.91
N LEU A 85 -5.26 -9.52 -14.41
CA LEU A 85 -4.91 -8.87 -13.14
C LEU A 85 -3.95 -7.70 -13.41
N ILE A 86 -4.36 -6.49 -13.01
CA ILE A 86 -3.47 -5.35 -12.89
C ILE A 86 -3.06 -5.23 -11.43
N TYR A 87 -1.77 -5.39 -11.17
CA TYR A 87 -1.20 -5.17 -9.86
C TYR A 87 -0.48 -3.81 -9.79
N ALA A 88 -0.84 -2.98 -8.83
CA ALA A 88 -0.25 -1.66 -8.64
C ALA A 88 0.42 -1.55 -7.27
N VAL A 89 1.71 -1.23 -7.29
CA VAL A 89 2.46 -0.84 -6.08
C VAL A 89 2.21 0.61 -5.70
N ASN A 90 2.54 0.95 -4.46
CA ASN A 90 2.34 2.30 -3.97
C ASN A 90 3.20 3.35 -4.68
N PHE A 91 2.66 4.55 -4.81
CA PHE A 91 3.41 5.71 -5.26
C PHE A 91 4.22 6.29 -4.10
N VAL A 92 5.51 5.96 -4.04
CA VAL A 92 6.41 6.25 -2.91
C VAL A 92 6.33 7.71 -2.40
N PRO A 93 6.45 8.76 -3.23
CA PRO A 93 6.36 10.14 -2.75
C PRO A 93 5.04 10.46 -2.06
N LYS A 94 3.91 9.96 -2.61
CA LYS A 94 2.59 10.13 -1.98
C LYS A 94 2.50 9.36 -0.68
N THR A 95 3.00 8.14 -0.62
CA THR A 95 2.96 7.33 0.61
C THR A 95 3.75 7.98 1.74
N VAL A 96 4.96 8.44 1.45
CA VAL A 96 5.81 9.17 2.41
C VAL A 96 5.14 10.48 2.81
N SER A 97 4.63 11.25 1.85
CA SER A 97 3.91 12.52 2.12
C SER A 97 2.72 12.32 3.05
N MET A 98 1.93 11.28 2.84
CA MET A 98 0.79 10.97 3.70
C MET A 98 1.22 10.43 5.08
N ALA A 99 2.36 9.73 5.19
CA ALA A 99 2.87 9.27 6.48
C ALA A 99 3.34 10.45 7.37
N ILE A 100 3.97 11.45 6.76
CA ILE A 100 4.52 12.60 7.50
C ILE A 100 3.60 13.82 7.52
N GLY A 101 2.53 13.83 6.74
CA GLY A 101 1.66 15.00 6.54
C GLY A 101 2.10 15.82 5.31
N PRO A 102 1.19 16.18 4.38
CA PRO A 102 1.57 16.85 3.13
C PRO A 102 2.33 18.18 3.31
N LEU A 103 1.91 19.01 4.27
CA LEU A 103 2.58 20.28 4.53
C LEU A 103 3.99 20.08 5.07
N ASP A 104 4.15 19.20 6.06
CA ASP A 104 5.46 18.90 6.63
C ASP A 104 6.38 18.21 5.64
N TYR A 105 5.82 17.42 4.72
CA TYR A 105 6.57 16.88 3.60
C TYR A 105 7.13 17.98 2.70
N SER A 106 6.31 18.96 2.33
CA SER A 106 6.78 20.12 1.56
C SER A 106 7.84 20.92 2.30
N MET A 107 7.69 21.13 3.62
CA MET A 107 8.69 21.82 4.43
C MET A 107 10.00 21.02 4.54
N SER A 108 9.90 19.72 4.82
CA SER A 108 11.06 18.84 4.97
C SER A 108 11.85 18.67 3.68
N LEU A 109 11.21 18.80 2.51
CA LEU A 109 11.93 18.84 1.23
C LEU A 109 12.90 20.02 1.12
N MET A 110 12.65 21.12 1.84
CA MET A 110 13.53 22.30 1.87
C MET A 110 14.49 22.23 3.06
N ASP A 111 13.97 21.93 4.26
CA ASP A 111 14.72 22.07 5.51
C ASP A 111 15.52 20.80 5.88
N SER A 112 15.12 19.63 5.39
CA SER A 112 15.70 18.32 5.73
C SER A 112 15.58 17.31 4.57
N PRO A 113 16.09 17.63 3.38
CA PRO A 113 15.89 16.80 2.18
C PRO A 113 16.46 15.38 2.33
N ASP A 114 17.55 15.21 3.09
CA ASP A 114 18.13 13.89 3.32
C ASP A 114 17.20 12.98 4.14
N PHE A 115 16.41 13.52 5.07
CA PHE A 115 15.40 12.74 5.79
C PHE A 115 14.33 12.21 4.84
N ILE A 116 13.84 13.05 3.92
CA ILE A 116 12.86 12.63 2.91
C ILE A 116 13.45 11.57 1.99
N LYS A 117 14.70 11.78 1.55
CA LYS A 117 15.42 10.82 0.70
C LYS A 117 15.57 9.46 1.39
N ASP A 118 15.96 9.44 2.66
CA ASP A 118 16.10 8.20 3.44
C ASP A 118 14.76 7.48 3.59
N PHE A 119 13.68 8.23 3.89
CA PHE A 119 12.35 7.63 3.99
C PHE A 119 11.86 7.07 2.65
N GLN A 120 12.02 7.84 1.57
CA GLN A 120 11.68 7.35 0.22
C GLN A 120 12.50 6.13 -0.18
N LYS A 121 13.75 6.03 0.26
CA LYS A 121 14.59 4.86 0.00
C LYS A 121 14.01 3.60 0.65
N ILE A 122 13.65 3.66 1.94
CA ILE A 122 13.00 2.54 2.66
C ILE A 122 11.73 2.09 1.91
N ALA A 123 10.88 3.05 1.55
CA ALA A 123 9.65 2.80 0.81
C ALA A 123 9.92 2.21 -0.60
N SER A 124 10.94 2.69 -1.30
CA SER A 124 11.29 2.23 -2.65
C SER A 124 11.84 0.81 -2.65
N GLU A 125 12.70 0.46 -1.69
CA GLU A 125 13.24 -0.90 -1.55
C GLU A 125 12.11 -1.92 -1.36
N TYR A 126 11.11 -1.58 -0.54
CA TYR A 126 9.93 -2.42 -0.38
C TYR A 126 9.06 -2.49 -1.64
N CYS A 127 8.86 -1.37 -2.34
CA CYS A 127 8.15 -1.34 -3.63
C CYS A 127 8.77 -2.33 -4.64
N VAL A 128 10.10 -2.40 -4.69
CA VAL A 128 10.82 -3.33 -5.59
C VAL A 128 10.56 -4.78 -5.17
N ALA A 129 10.65 -5.10 -3.88
CA ALA A 129 10.36 -6.45 -3.38
C ALA A 129 8.90 -6.86 -3.66
N GLU A 130 7.95 -5.94 -3.49
CA GLU A 130 6.53 -6.13 -3.79
C GLU A 130 6.29 -6.36 -5.29
N LEU A 131 6.93 -5.58 -6.17
CA LEU A 131 6.88 -5.79 -7.62
C LEU A 131 7.47 -7.13 -8.05
N GLN A 132 8.63 -7.51 -7.50
CA GLN A 132 9.24 -8.81 -7.78
C GLN A 132 8.32 -9.96 -7.39
N THR A 133 7.68 -9.86 -6.23
CA THR A 133 6.68 -10.83 -5.77
C THR A 133 5.52 -10.96 -6.75
N ALA A 134 5.01 -9.84 -7.28
CA ALA A 134 3.94 -9.86 -8.28
C ALA A 134 4.38 -10.48 -9.60
N LEU A 135 5.60 -10.17 -10.06
CA LEU A 135 6.19 -10.72 -11.28
C LEU A 135 6.42 -12.23 -11.19
N GLU A 136 6.81 -12.75 -10.03
CA GLU A 136 6.97 -14.20 -9.79
C GLU A 136 5.65 -14.99 -9.88
N ILE A 137 4.51 -14.33 -9.66
CA ILE A 137 3.19 -14.99 -9.67
C ILE A 137 2.59 -14.96 -11.08
N GLY A 138 2.73 -13.82 -11.78
CA GLY A 138 2.11 -13.61 -13.08
C GLY A 138 3.00 -13.87 -14.30
N GLY A 139 4.31 -14.06 -14.10
CA GLY A 139 5.29 -14.43 -15.13
C GLY A 139 5.54 -15.92 -15.18
#